data_AF-A0A9P6VGS8-F1
#
_entry.id   AF-A0A9P6VGS8-F1
#
_cell.length_a   1.000
_cell.length_b   1.000
_cell.length_c   1.000
_cell.angle_alpha   90.00
_cell.angle_beta   90.00
_cell.angle_gamma   90.00
#
_symmetry.space_group_name_H-M   'P 1'
#
loop_
_entity.id
_entity.type
_entity.pdbx_description
1 polymer ?
#
loop_
_entity_poly.entity_id
_entity_poly.type
_entity_poly.pdbx_seq_one_letter_code
_entity_poly.pdbx_strand_id
1 'polypeptide(L)'
;MSNPSLNALLEILRNHDVSYDRDAIKSAFEDPENETAIQAWMEEYLGPETLLTREEVALYASISKSDEASTLATTRDLATVRAIEDHNIQDAIEELKRSTAAIEKQVEVLKLQQNAMSALVKSNTRAGEARSQTNKSQQRKLDVEKGHIISAVEELSQSLRYQTLDLEQQSRVSAIDVKQTVDSILRSDDKLLSSLQKLASDLDPVHSGDEETIARVRDLCARLIKHTVEGIRTRLDRIYLEVLDNSTNDHGEDGQELGDLQDELESLYSEILPVAQMSAEQQFLEPALREIATRAGQGQERSVKAVKYISDCLMSLGSRINVFLERAEEFRSHKMALQYVLAEAKQELESPEHSSPNKTTSPIRPNSQRRRKLSATQSPIRTRNTRRRSSGQLEEDIDPERQLFRNLGISIPPEASTESACSGLLESALSDRLSKLEGHTNSLQSTTEYLISLHLLDAHATLQLLRDSLLSDTQYNKIRFLDIEVESSVTGFEQDIADMQNKLEAVNLHKLQARNVHRDDFVERWSR
;
A
#
# COMPACT_ATOMS: atom_id res chain seq x y z
N MET A 1 44.04 -4.62 78.01
CA MET A 1 43.34 -4.57 76.71
C MET A 1 41.87 -4.45 77.05
N SER A 2 41.23 -3.33 76.72
CA SER A 2 39.86 -3.02 77.14
C SER A 2 38.85 -3.68 76.20
N ASN A 3 38.05 -4.61 76.72
CA ASN A 3 37.07 -5.36 75.92
C ASN A 3 35.93 -4.44 75.46
N PRO A 4 35.61 -4.37 74.15
CA PRO A 4 34.59 -3.47 73.59
C PRO A 4 33.16 -3.82 74.05
N SER A 5 32.91 -5.10 74.33
CA SER A 5 31.67 -5.62 74.91
C SER A 5 31.38 -5.05 76.31
N LEU A 6 32.40 -4.92 77.16
CA LEU A 6 32.27 -4.35 78.50
C LEU A 6 31.87 -2.87 78.46
N ASN A 7 32.39 -2.09 77.50
CA ASN A 7 32.01 -0.68 77.35
C ASN A 7 30.59 -0.51 76.80
N ALA A 8 30.16 -1.36 75.86
CA ALA A 8 28.80 -1.34 75.34
C ALA A 8 27.76 -1.67 76.43
N LEU A 9 28.03 -2.68 77.26
CA LEU A 9 27.16 -3.03 78.39
C LEU A 9 27.04 -1.89 79.42
N LEU A 10 28.15 -1.23 79.76
CA LEU A 10 28.14 -0.10 80.68
C LEU A 10 27.40 1.12 80.11
N GLU A 11 27.47 1.35 78.80
CA GLU A 11 26.73 2.43 78.15
C GLU A 11 25.22 2.16 78.12
N ILE A 12 24.80 0.93 77.83
CA ILE A 12 23.38 0.53 77.84
C ILE A 12 22.81 0.60 79.27
N LEU A 13 23.52 0.07 80.27
CA LEU A 13 23.08 0.14 81.67
C LEU A 13 22.96 1.57 82.19
N ARG A 14 23.86 2.48 81.74
CA ARG A 14 23.77 3.91 82.05
C ARG A 14 22.58 4.58 81.35
N ASN A 15 22.28 4.22 80.11
CA ASN A 15 21.18 4.81 79.35
C ASN A 15 19.80 4.41 79.88
N HIS A 16 19.69 3.28 80.58
CA HIS A 16 18.46 2.76 81.17
C HIS A 16 18.36 2.92 82.71
N ASP A 17 19.27 3.70 83.33
CA ASP A 17 19.28 4.07 84.76
C ASP A 17 19.25 2.88 85.74
N VAL A 18 19.98 1.81 85.42
CA VAL A 18 20.10 0.63 86.29
C VAL A 18 21.33 0.78 87.19
N SER A 19 21.16 0.70 88.51
CA SER A 19 22.27 0.72 89.47
C SER A 19 23.12 -0.55 89.35
N TYR A 20 24.43 -0.43 89.09
CA TYR A 20 25.34 -1.58 88.98
C TYR A 20 26.67 -1.37 89.72
N ASP A 21 27.25 -2.48 90.19
CA ASP A 21 28.60 -2.49 90.78
C ASP A 21 29.65 -2.72 89.68
N ARG A 22 30.47 -1.69 89.46
CA ARG A 22 31.44 -1.65 88.36
C ARG A 22 32.58 -2.64 88.54
N ASP A 23 32.93 -2.97 89.78
CA ASP A 23 34.09 -3.81 90.05
C ASP A 23 33.72 -5.30 90.02
N ALA A 24 32.47 -5.64 90.37
CA ALA A 24 31.92 -6.98 90.17
C ALA A 24 31.81 -7.37 88.69
N ILE A 25 31.36 -6.44 87.82
CA ILE A 25 31.24 -6.69 86.37
C ILE A 25 32.63 -6.86 85.73
N LYS A 26 33.62 -6.06 86.12
CA LYS A 26 34.99 -6.24 85.63
C LYS A 26 35.58 -7.58 86.04
N SER A 27 35.37 -7.99 87.30
CA SER A 27 35.81 -9.30 87.79
C SER A 27 35.15 -10.45 87.05
N ALA A 28 33.87 -10.32 86.66
CA ALA A 28 33.17 -11.36 85.90
C ALA A 28 33.63 -11.46 84.43
N PHE A 29 34.16 -10.38 83.86
CA PHE A 29 34.75 -10.35 82.51
C PHE A 29 36.23 -10.79 82.47
N GLU A 30 36.89 -10.95 83.62
CA GLU A 30 38.26 -11.49 83.69
C GLU A 30 38.28 -13.03 83.52
N ASP A 31 37.15 -13.71 83.76
CA ASP A 31 36.95 -15.14 83.48
C ASP A 31 36.50 -15.36 82.02
N PRO A 32 37.26 -16.11 81.19
CA PRO A 32 36.99 -16.22 79.75
C PRO A 32 35.71 -17.00 79.39
N GLU A 33 35.29 -17.95 80.22
CA GLU A 33 34.00 -18.66 80.02
C GLU A 33 32.82 -17.73 80.31
N ASN A 34 32.92 -16.89 81.33
CA ASN A 34 31.88 -15.93 81.67
C ASN A 34 31.82 -14.77 80.67
N GLU A 35 32.94 -14.33 80.12
CA GLU A 35 32.95 -13.29 79.08
C GLU A 35 32.15 -13.72 77.84
N THR A 36 32.34 -14.96 77.36
CA THR A 36 31.59 -15.47 76.19
C THR A 36 30.11 -15.67 76.49
N ALA A 37 29.76 -16.12 77.69
CA ALA A 37 28.37 -16.25 78.13
C ALA A 37 27.68 -14.88 78.27
N ILE A 38 28.38 -13.88 78.82
CA ILE A 38 27.86 -12.50 78.97
C ILE A 38 27.72 -11.84 77.60
N GLN A 39 28.64 -12.08 76.66
CA GLN A 39 28.52 -11.55 75.31
C GLN A 39 27.36 -12.20 74.53
N ALA A 40 27.19 -13.52 74.62
CA ALA A 40 26.05 -14.21 74.02
C ALA A 40 24.71 -13.71 74.61
N TRP A 41 24.67 -13.50 75.92
CA TRP A 41 23.53 -12.90 76.61
C TRP A 41 23.27 -11.45 76.14
N MET A 42 24.31 -10.65 75.93
CA MET A 42 24.18 -9.27 75.44
C MET A 42 23.62 -9.21 74.02
N GLU A 43 24.05 -10.10 73.13
CA GLU A 43 23.55 -10.19 71.75
C GLU A 43 22.11 -10.73 71.68
N GLU A 44 21.72 -11.61 72.61
CA GLU A 44 20.37 -12.19 72.68
C GLU A 44 19.34 -11.22 73.31
N TYR A 45 19.71 -10.55 74.41
CA TYR A 45 18.76 -9.76 75.21
C TYR A 45 18.91 -8.23 75.07
N LEU A 46 20.07 -7.70 74.65
CA LEU A 46 20.35 -6.26 74.59
C LEU A 46 20.60 -5.75 73.14
N GLY A 47 19.74 -6.17 72.20
CA GLY A 47 19.71 -5.64 70.84
C GLY A 47 18.84 -4.37 70.70
N PRO A 48 18.99 -3.59 69.61
CA PRO A 48 18.17 -2.38 69.38
C PRO A 48 16.68 -2.69 69.20
N GLU A 49 16.32 -3.91 68.83
CA GLU A 49 14.93 -4.38 68.69
C GLU A 49 14.32 -4.88 70.02
N THR A 50 15.15 -5.17 71.04
CA THR A 50 14.70 -5.65 72.37
C THR A 50 14.76 -4.57 73.46
N LEU A 51 15.52 -3.50 73.23
CA LEU A 51 15.60 -2.35 74.13
C LEU A 51 14.56 -1.30 73.71
N LEU A 52 13.59 -1.03 74.59
CA LEU A 52 12.67 0.10 74.36
C LEU A 52 13.46 1.41 74.29
N THR A 53 13.29 2.13 73.20
CA THR A 53 13.84 3.47 73.05
C THR A 53 13.19 4.43 74.05
N ARG A 54 13.86 5.56 74.36
CA ARG A 54 13.38 6.53 75.37
C ARG A 54 11.97 7.06 75.07
N GLU A 55 11.58 7.11 73.79
CA GLU A 55 10.25 7.51 73.34
C GLU A 55 9.20 6.39 73.59
N GLU A 56 9.56 5.13 73.34
CA GLU A 56 8.70 3.97 73.61
C GLU A 56 8.50 3.72 75.10
N VAL A 57 9.52 3.95 75.94
CA VAL A 57 9.36 3.90 77.41
C VAL A 57 8.38 4.99 77.89
N ALA A 58 8.42 6.18 77.29
CA ALA A 58 7.48 7.25 77.62
C ALA A 58 6.04 6.91 77.19
N LEU A 59 5.88 6.23 76.05
CA LEU A 59 4.60 5.72 75.56
C LEU A 59 4.09 4.54 76.41
N TYR A 60 4.94 3.59 76.80
CA TYR A 60 4.53 2.50 77.69
C TYR A 60 4.17 3.03 79.09
N ALA A 61 4.87 4.07 79.57
CA ALA A 61 4.53 4.77 80.81
C ALA A 61 3.21 5.56 80.72
N SER A 62 2.80 6.04 79.54
CA SER A 62 1.49 6.67 79.35
C SER A 62 0.36 5.64 79.21
N ILE A 63 0.60 4.51 78.54
CA ILE A 63 -0.37 3.41 78.38
C ILE A 63 -0.61 2.67 79.70
N SER A 64 0.44 2.42 80.49
CA SER A 64 0.31 1.84 81.83
C SER A 64 -0.40 2.76 82.82
N LYS A 65 -0.23 4.08 82.70
CA LYS A 65 -1.03 5.07 83.45
C LYS A 65 -2.49 5.14 82.97
N SER A 66 -2.78 4.67 81.76
CA SER A 66 -4.11 4.68 81.14
C SER A 66 -4.93 3.41 81.44
N ASP A 67 -4.40 2.45 82.21
CA ASP A 67 -5.05 1.17 82.61
C ASP A 67 -5.57 0.28 81.45
N GLU A 68 -5.27 0.60 80.20
CA GLU A 68 -5.67 -0.20 79.03
C GLU A 68 -4.87 -1.52 78.93
N ALA A 69 -3.65 -1.55 79.48
CA ALA A 69 -2.83 -2.76 79.51
C ALA A 69 -3.39 -3.87 80.42
N SER A 70 -4.09 -3.51 81.50
CA SER A 70 -4.73 -4.50 82.39
C SER A 70 -5.96 -5.13 81.74
N THR A 71 -6.69 -4.39 80.88
CA THR A 71 -7.85 -4.91 80.16
C THR A 71 -7.49 -6.03 79.18
N LEU A 72 -6.32 -5.97 78.54
CA LEU A 72 -5.82 -7.00 77.61
C LEU A 72 -5.24 -8.23 78.32
N ALA A 73 -4.67 -8.07 79.52
CA ALA A 73 -4.21 -9.20 80.32
C ALA A 73 -5.39 -10.00 80.92
N THR A 74 -6.48 -9.31 81.27
CA THR A 74 -7.68 -9.93 81.87
C THR A 74 -8.50 -10.74 80.86
N THR A 75 -8.33 -10.51 79.55
CA THR A 75 -9.00 -11.32 78.51
C THR A 75 -8.47 -12.75 78.35
N ARG A 76 -7.39 -13.11 79.06
CA ARG A 76 -6.77 -14.45 79.02
C ARG A 76 -6.99 -15.23 80.31
N ASP A 77 -8.15 -15.03 80.96
CA ASP A 77 -8.53 -15.79 82.15
C ASP A 77 -9.13 -17.15 81.77
N LEU A 78 -8.38 -18.22 82.04
CA LEU A 78 -8.74 -19.63 81.82
C LEU A 78 -9.80 -20.16 82.82
N ALA A 79 -10.41 -19.28 83.61
CA ALA A 79 -11.48 -19.62 84.56
C ALA A 79 -12.87 -19.77 83.94
N THR A 80 -13.03 -19.64 82.61
CA THR A 80 -14.29 -19.95 81.90
C THR A 80 -14.45 -21.43 81.54
N VAL A 81 -13.80 -22.35 82.24
CA VAL A 81 -14.21 -23.77 82.22
C VAL A 81 -15.35 -23.93 83.24
N ARG A 82 -16.50 -23.35 82.91
CA ARG A 82 -17.77 -23.63 83.59
C ARG A 82 -18.18 -25.04 83.20
N ALA A 83 -18.47 -25.88 84.19
CA ALA A 83 -18.92 -27.26 83.97
C ALA A 83 -20.06 -27.28 82.94
N ILE A 84 -19.89 -28.08 81.89
CA ILE A 84 -20.80 -28.17 80.74
C ILE A 84 -22.16 -28.68 81.23
N GLU A 85 -23.14 -27.79 81.35
CA GLU A 85 -24.54 -28.15 81.62
C GLU A 85 -25.17 -28.86 80.42
N ASP A 86 -26.02 -29.87 80.65
CA ASP A 86 -26.67 -30.66 79.58
C ASP A 86 -27.41 -29.81 78.53
N HIS A 87 -27.92 -28.64 78.90
CA HIS A 87 -28.55 -27.71 77.95
C HIS A 87 -27.55 -27.11 76.95
N ASN A 88 -26.32 -26.81 77.39
CA ASN A 88 -25.25 -26.32 76.52
C ASN A 88 -24.79 -27.43 75.55
N ILE A 89 -24.84 -28.70 75.98
CA ILE A 89 -24.58 -29.85 75.10
C ILE A 89 -25.68 -29.94 74.04
N GLN A 90 -26.94 -29.77 74.43
CA GLN A 90 -28.07 -29.81 73.51
C GLN A 90 -28.02 -28.66 72.49
N ASP A 91 -27.72 -27.44 72.93
CA ASP A 91 -27.56 -26.26 72.07
C ASP A 91 -26.35 -26.41 71.13
N ALA A 92 -25.22 -26.93 71.63
CA ALA A 92 -24.07 -27.24 70.79
C ALA A 92 -24.40 -28.33 69.76
N ILE A 93 -25.19 -29.36 70.10
CA ILE A 93 -25.64 -30.38 69.14
C ILE A 93 -26.57 -29.77 68.09
N GLU A 94 -27.48 -28.87 68.47
CA GLU A 94 -28.36 -28.19 67.52
C GLU A 94 -27.60 -27.22 66.60
N GLU A 95 -26.63 -26.48 67.14
CA GLU A 95 -25.75 -25.61 66.38
C GLU A 95 -24.85 -26.40 65.43
N LEU A 96 -24.30 -27.53 65.89
CA LEU A 96 -23.51 -28.44 65.06
C LEU A 96 -24.38 -29.07 63.97
N LYS A 97 -25.64 -29.44 64.25
CA LYS A 97 -26.60 -29.88 63.21
C LYS A 97 -26.94 -28.78 62.22
N ARG A 98 -27.14 -27.53 62.66
CA ARG A 98 -27.33 -26.38 61.75
C ARG A 98 -26.09 -26.14 60.88
N SER A 99 -24.90 -26.25 61.47
CA SER A 99 -23.62 -26.11 60.77
C SER A 99 -23.43 -27.23 59.75
N THR A 100 -23.67 -28.49 60.12
CA THR A 100 -23.62 -29.63 59.19
C THR A 100 -24.60 -29.46 58.03
N ALA A 101 -25.84 -29.04 58.30
CA ALA A 101 -26.81 -28.76 57.25
C ALA A 101 -26.40 -27.57 56.35
N ALA A 102 -25.73 -26.56 56.90
CA ALA A 102 -25.18 -25.45 56.12
C ALA A 102 -23.99 -25.89 55.24
N ILE A 103 -23.11 -26.73 55.78
CA ILE A 103 -21.97 -27.31 55.06
C ILE A 103 -22.48 -28.22 53.93
N GLU A 104 -23.48 -29.06 54.18
CA GLU A 104 -24.09 -29.92 53.15
C GLU A 104 -24.66 -29.08 52.00
N LYS A 105 -25.38 -27.98 52.31
CA LYS A 105 -25.85 -27.04 51.28
C LYS A 105 -24.70 -26.39 50.51
N GLN A 106 -23.61 -26.00 51.19
CA GLN A 106 -22.44 -25.45 50.52
C GLN A 106 -21.76 -26.49 49.62
N VAL A 107 -21.66 -27.75 50.05
CA VAL A 107 -21.12 -28.85 49.27
C VAL A 107 -21.98 -29.13 48.04
N GLU A 108 -23.31 -29.10 48.17
CA GLU A 108 -24.23 -29.23 47.02
C GLU A 108 -24.06 -28.07 46.02
N VAL A 109 -23.97 -26.82 46.51
CA VAL A 109 -23.73 -25.65 45.67
C VAL A 109 -22.37 -25.74 44.97
N LEU A 110 -21.30 -26.15 45.67
CA LEU A 110 -19.98 -26.34 45.06
C LEU A 110 -19.99 -27.45 44.02
N LYS A 111 -20.71 -28.56 44.25
CA LYS A 111 -20.90 -29.62 43.23
C LYS A 111 -21.62 -29.08 41.99
N LEU A 112 -22.66 -28.26 42.16
CA LEU A 112 -23.35 -27.62 41.05
C LEU A 112 -22.44 -26.65 40.29
N GLN A 113 -21.63 -25.85 41.01
CA GLN A 113 -20.66 -24.94 40.39
C GLN A 113 -19.56 -25.70 39.64
N GLN A 114 -19.03 -26.79 40.21
CA GLN A 114 -18.05 -27.66 39.56
C GLN A 114 -18.62 -28.27 38.27
N ASN A 115 -19.86 -28.77 38.33
CA ASN A 115 -20.54 -29.32 37.15
C ASN A 115 -20.76 -28.23 36.08
N ALA A 116 -21.20 -27.04 36.45
CA ALA A 116 -21.37 -25.91 35.54
C ALA A 116 -20.04 -25.47 34.90
N MET A 117 -18.96 -25.37 35.68
CA MET A 117 -17.63 -25.07 35.16
C MET A 117 -17.14 -26.15 34.20
N SER A 118 -17.32 -27.43 34.54
CA SER A 118 -16.93 -28.53 33.65
C SER A 118 -17.70 -28.50 32.31
N ALA A 119 -18.98 -28.11 32.34
CA ALA A 119 -19.81 -27.94 31.15
C ALA A 119 -19.35 -26.74 30.31
N LEU A 120 -18.98 -25.62 30.94
CA LEU A 120 -18.43 -24.44 30.26
C LEU A 120 -17.08 -24.75 29.60
N VAL A 121 -16.19 -25.48 30.27
CA VAL A 121 -14.91 -25.90 29.70
C VAL A 121 -15.14 -26.76 28.45
N LYS A 122 -16.01 -27.78 28.55
CA LYS A 122 -16.38 -28.64 27.41
C LYS A 122 -17.05 -27.88 26.27
N SER A 123 -17.88 -26.87 26.58
CA SER A 123 -18.50 -26.01 25.57
C SER A 123 -17.45 -25.14 24.87
N ASN A 124 -16.50 -24.58 25.62
CA ASN A 124 -15.45 -23.71 25.09
C ASN A 124 -14.45 -24.48 24.22
N THR A 125 -14.08 -25.72 24.60
CA THR A 125 -13.22 -26.58 23.76
C THR A 125 -13.90 -26.90 22.43
N ARG A 126 -15.17 -27.33 22.46
CA ARG A 126 -15.98 -27.58 21.24
C ARG A 126 -16.12 -26.33 20.37
N ALA A 127 -16.35 -25.16 20.98
CA ALA A 127 -16.43 -23.89 20.26
C ALA A 127 -15.06 -23.49 19.65
N GLY A 128 -13.96 -23.78 20.33
CA GLY A 128 -12.60 -23.58 19.82
C GLY A 128 -12.28 -24.47 18.62
N GLU A 129 -12.62 -25.76 18.70
CA GLU A 129 -12.47 -26.72 17.61
C GLU A 129 -13.30 -26.31 16.37
N ALA A 130 -14.57 -25.96 16.56
CA ALA A 130 -15.45 -25.49 15.48
C ALA A 130 -14.92 -24.22 14.79
N ARG A 131 -14.38 -23.27 15.57
CA ARG A 131 -13.73 -22.06 15.03
C ARG A 131 -12.46 -22.40 14.27
N SER A 132 -11.61 -23.27 14.81
CA SER A 132 -10.38 -23.72 14.15
C SER A 132 -10.68 -24.40 12.81
N GLN A 133 -11.68 -25.27 12.76
CA GLN A 133 -12.12 -25.92 11.53
C GLN A 133 -12.66 -24.92 10.49
N THR A 134 -13.46 -23.95 10.94
CA THR A 134 -14.00 -22.89 10.06
C THR A 134 -12.87 -22.03 9.50
N ASN A 135 -11.91 -21.61 10.32
CA ASN A 135 -10.75 -20.83 9.89
C ASN A 135 -9.88 -21.61 8.89
N LYS A 136 -9.62 -22.89 9.13
CA LYS A 136 -8.90 -23.75 8.18
C LYS A 136 -9.62 -23.87 6.84
N SER A 137 -10.95 -23.97 6.85
CA SER A 137 -11.75 -24.00 5.62
C SER A 137 -11.69 -22.66 4.88
N GLN A 138 -11.76 -21.53 5.59
CA GLN A 138 -11.62 -20.20 4.99
C GLN A 138 -10.22 -19.99 4.40
N GLN A 139 -9.17 -20.38 5.12
CA GLN A 139 -7.80 -20.23 4.65
C GLN A 139 -7.55 -21.05 3.39
N ARG A 140 -8.04 -22.30 3.33
CA ARG A 140 -7.98 -23.10 2.09
C ARG A 140 -8.70 -22.44 0.91
N LYS A 141 -9.84 -21.78 1.14
CA LYS A 141 -10.54 -21.04 0.08
C LYS A 141 -9.71 -19.87 -0.41
N LEU A 142 -9.16 -19.07 0.50
CA LEU A 142 -8.29 -17.94 0.16
C LEU A 142 -7.02 -18.40 -0.58
N ASP A 143 -6.44 -19.54 -0.19
CA ASP A 143 -5.26 -20.10 -0.87
C ASP A 143 -5.59 -20.54 -2.30
N VAL A 144 -6.76 -21.15 -2.51
CA VAL A 144 -7.25 -21.53 -3.85
C VAL A 144 -7.56 -20.29 -4.70
N GLU A 145 -8.25 -19.30 -4.14
CA GLU A 145 -8.55 -18.03 -4.83
C GLU A 145 -7.26 -17.30 -5.20
N LYS A 146 -6.29 -17.24 -4.28
CA LYS A 146 -4.97 -16.68 -4.54
C LYS A 146 -4.25 -17.42 -5.67
N GLY A 147 -4.27 -18.76 -5.66
CA GLY A 147 -3.69 -19.57 -6.74
C GLY A 147 -4.36 -19.31 -8.09
N HIS A 148 -5.69 -19.16 -8.11
CA HIS A 148 -6.44 -18.84 -9.32
C HIS A 148 -6.10 -17.44 -9.86
N ILE A 149 -5.99 -16.44 -8.98
CA ILE A 149 -5.58 -15.07 -9.38
C ILE A 149 -4.17 -15.08 -9.94
N ILE A 150 -3.23 -15.79 -9.30
CA ILE A 150 -1.84 -15.90 -9.80
C ILE A 150 -1.82 -16.52 -11.20
N SER A 151 -2.54 -17.63 -11.42
CA SER A 151 -2.65 -18.26 -12.74
C SER A 151 -3.24 -17.32 -13.78
N ALA A 152 -4.30 -16.58 -13.44
CA ALA A 152 -4.92 -15.62 -14.34
C ALA A 152 -3.99 -14.45 -14.68
N VAL A 153 -3.21 -13.95 -13.71
CA VAL A 153 -2.19 -12.92 -13.95
C VAL A 153 -1.06 -13.44 -14.84
N GLU A 154 -0.61 -14.68 -14.64
CA GLU A 154 0.39 -15.31 -15.52
C GLU A 154 -0.14 -15.49 -16.95
N GLU A 155 -1.38 -15.95 -17.13
CA GLU A 155 -2.01 -16.09 -18.43
C GLU A 155 -2.18 -14.74 -19.14
N LEU A 156 -2.67 -13.71 -18.43
CA LEU A 156 -2.85 -12.36 -18.97
C LEU A 156 -1.51 -11.71 -19.32
N SER A 157 -0.48 -11.86 -18.48
CA SER A 157 0.86 -11.33 -18.77
C SER A 157 1.53 -12.04 -19.95
N GLN A 158 1.33 -13.35 -20.11
CA GLN A 158 1.76 -14.08 -21.30
C GLN A 158 1.01 -13.61 -22.55
N SER A 159 -0.30 -13.45 -22.47
CA SER A 159 -1.12 -12.91 -23.57
C SER A 159 -0.64 -11.51 -23.98
N LEU A 160 -0.42 -10.61 -23.01
CA LEU A 160 0.09 -9.26 -23.23
C LEU A 160 1.49 -9.30 -23.87
N ARG A 161 2.38 -10.21 -23.44
CA ARG A 161 3.68 -10.44 -24.10
C ARG A 161 3.52 -10.80 -25.57
N TYR A 162 2.65 -11.76 -25.89
CA TYR A 162 2.43 -12.18 -27.26
C TYR A 162 1.85 -11.04 -28.11
N GLN A 163 0.87 -10.30 -27.59
CA GLN A 163 0.29 -9.14 -28.28
C GLN A 163 1.32 -8.03 -28.49
N THR A 164 2.19 -7.77 -27.52
CA THR A 164 3.28 -6.78 -27.61
C THR A 164 4.26 -7.17 -28.73
N LEU A 165 4.65 -8.44 -28.81
CA LEU A 165 5.54 -8.94 -29.87
C LEU A 165 4.88 -8.89 -31.26
N ASP A 166 3.61 -9.26 -31.35
CA ASP A 166 2.84 -9.23 -32.60
C ASP A 166 2.68 -7.78 -33.10
N LEU A 167 2.27 -6.84 -32.24
CA LEU A 167 2.16 -5.42 -32.58
C LEU A 167 3.51 -4.81 -32.97
N GLU A 168 4.61 -5.21 -32.32
CA GLU A 168 5.96 -4.78 -32.69
C GLU A 168 6.35 -5.28 -34.09
N GLN A 169 6.03 -6.55 -34.40
CA GLN A 169 6.29 -7.12 -35.72
C GLN A 169 5.43 -6.49 -36.80
N GLN A 170 4.12 -6.28 -36.55
CA GLN A 170 3.21 -5.60 -37.47
C GLN A 170 3.70 -4.17 -37.77
N SER A 171 4.11 -3.42 -36.74
CA SER A 171 4.70 -2.09 -36.88
C SER A 171 5.92 -2.06 -37.80
N ARG A 172 6.81 -3.06 -37.69
CA ARG A 172 7.98 -3.20 -38.59
C ARG A 172 7.58 -3.50 -40.03
N VAL A 173 6.63 -4.41 -40.24
CA VAL A 173 6.13 -4.77 -41.58
C VAL A 173 5.44 -3.58 -42.24
N SER A 174 4.53 -2.91 -41.54
CA SER A 174 3.84 -1.71 -42.06
C SER A 174 4.82 -0.58 -42.37
N ALA A 175 5.90 -0.41 -41.59
CA ALA A 175 6.93 0.58 -41.90
C ALA A 175 7.71 0.27 -43.19
N ILE A 176 7.90 -0.99 -43.53
CA ILE A 176 8.54 -1.40 -44.80
C ILE A 176 7.57 -1.17 -45.96
N ASP A 177 6.29 -1.53 -45.79
CA ASP A 177 5.26 -1.35 -46.82
C ASP A 177 5.04 0.14 -47.17
N VAL A 178 4.98 1.02 -46.16
CA VAL A 178 4.91 2.48 -46.38
C VAL A 178 6.14 2.98 -47.14
N LYS A 179 7.35 2.51 -46.83
CA LYS A 179 8.55 2.90 -47.59
C LYS A 179 8.50 2.42 -49.04
N GLN A 180 8.07 1.18 -49.28
CA GLN A 180 7.96 0.63 -50.63
C GLN A 180 6.92 1.37 -51.47
N THR A 181 5.79 1.75 -50.87
CA THR A 181 4.77 2.56 -51.55
C THR A 181 5.25 3.97 -51.87
N VAL A 182 5.99 4.63 -50.95
CA VAL A 182 6.65 5.93 -51.20
C VAL A 182 7.60 5.82 -52.39
N ASP A 183 8.49 4.84 -52.37
CA ASP A 183 9.49 4.66 -53.43
C ASP A 183 8.82 4.38 -54.78
N SER A 184 7.71 3.66 -54.80
CA SER A 184 6.93 3.39 -56.02
C SER A 184 6.28 4.66 -56.56
N ILE A 185 5.66 5.47 -55.70
CA ILE A 185 5.02 6.73 -56.07
C ILE A 185 6.06 7.71 -56.62
N LEU A 186 7.17 7.94 -55.90
CA LEU A 186 8.23 8.85 -56.34
C LEU A 186 8.84 8.42 -57.68
N ARG A 187 9.07 7.11 -57.88
CA ARG A 187 9.52 6.61 -59.20
C ARG A 187 8.49 6.84 -60.31
N SER A 188 7.20 6.79 -60.00
CA SER A 188 6.14 7.10 -60.97
C SER A 188 6.10 8.59 -61.29
N ASP A 189 6.35 9.44 -60.29
CA ASP A 189 6.43 10.89 -60.41
C ASP A 189 7.64 11.30 -61.25
N ASP A 190 8.82 10.73 -61.00
CA ASP A 190 10.04 10.98 -61.77
C ASP A 190 9.87 10.60 -63.24
N LYS A 191 9.20 9.48 -63.52
CA LYS A 191 8.86 9.08 -64.90
C LYS A 191 7.96 10.11 -65.56
N LEU A 192 6.96 10.62 -64.85
CA LEU A 192 6.08 11.67 -65.36
C LEU A 192 6.86 12.97 -65.57
N LEU A 193 7.67 13.41 -64.63
CA LEU A 193 8.48 14.62 -64.75
C LEU A 193 9.46 14.53 -65.92
N SER A 194 10.08 13.36 -66.13
CA SER A 194 10.96 13.16 -67.29
C SER A 194 10.21 13.21 -68.63
N SER A 195 8.93 12.79 -68.67
CA SER A 195 8.11 12.89 -69.88
C SER A 195 7.62 14.32 -70.11
N LEU A 196 7.29 15.06 -69.05
CA LEU A 196 6.99 16.49 -69.12
C LEU A 196 8.22 17.30 -69.56
N GLN A 197 9.43 16.94 -69.10
CA GLN A 197 10.67 17.59 -69.51
C GLN A 197 10.92 17.39 -71.01
N LYS A 198 10.69 16.18 -71.54
CA LYS A 198 10.76 15.92 -72.98
C LYS A 198 9.74 16.73 -73.76
N LEU A 199 8.49 16.77 -73.28
CA LEU A 199 7.45 17.58 -73.90
C LEU A 199 7.80 19.08 -73.86
N ALA A 200 8.38 19.55 -72.77
CA ALA A 200 8.84 20.93 -72.63
C ALA A 200 10.04 21.26 -73.54
N SER A 201 10.96 20.31 -73.76
CA SER A 201 12.05 20.49 -74.72
C SER A 201 11.56 20.46 -76.18
N ASP A 202 10.47 19.74 -76.45
CA ASP A 202 9.82 19.73 -77.77
C ASP A 202 8.99 21.01 -78.01
N LEU A 203 8.67 21.76 -76.94
CA LEU A 203 8.10 23.11 -76.99
C LEU A 203 9.23 24.12 -77.20
N ASP A 204 9.84 24.08 -78.38
CA ASP A 204 10.84 25.07 -78.80
C ASP A 204 10.22 26.49 -78.75
N PRO A 205 10.94 27.51 -78.26
CA PRO A 205 10.38 28.84 -78.16
C PRO A 205 10.07 29.36 -79.56
N VAL A 206 8.85 29.84 -79.65
CA VAL A 206 8.28 30.67 -80.69
C VAL A 206 9.36 31.44 -81.50
N HIS A 207 9.58 30.99 -82.75
CA HIS A 207 9.60 31.85 -83.95
C HIS A 207 10.85 32.70 -84.28
N SER A 208 12.08 32.35 -83.84
CA SER A 208 13.28 33.02 -84.37
C SER A 208 13.42 32.86 -85.90
N GLY A 209 13.07 31.68 -86.44
CA GLY A 209 13.12 31.41 -87.88
C GLY A 209 11.97 32.01 -88.70
N ASP A 210 10.82 32.29 -88.09
CA ASP A 210 9.66 32.80 -88.84
C ASP A 210 9.83 34.30 -89.17
N GLU A 211 10.47 35.08 -88.29
CA GLU A 211 10.79 36.49 -88.58
C GLU A 211 11.87 36.62 -89.67
N GLU A 212 12.90 35.77 -89.63
CA GLU A 212 13.93 35.70 -90.68
C GLU A 212 13.37 35.26 -92.04
N THR A 213 12.44 34.30 -92.05
CA THR A 213 11.78 33.85 -93.28
C THR A 213 10.82 34.90 -93.83
N ILE A 214 10.08 35.63 -93.00
CA ILE A 214 9.27 36.78 -93.42
C ILE A 214 10.16 37.85 -94.06
N ALA A 215 11.29 38.19 -93.44
CA ALA A 215 12.25 39.16 -93.99
C ALA A 215 12.79 38.69 -95.34
N ARG A 216 13.13 37.41 -95.48
CA ARG A 216 13.61 36.81 -96.72
C ARG A 216 12.55 36.81 -97.84
N VAL A 217 11.29 36.49 -97.52
CA VAL A 217 10.19 36.52 -98.50
C VAL A 217 9.96 37.94 -99.02
N ARG A 218 10.00 38.95 -98.13
CA ARG A 218 9.91 40.36 -98.51
C ARG A 218 11.05 40.79 -99.42
N ASP A 219 12.29 40.42 -99.11
CA ASP A 219 13.46 40.72 -99.96
C ASP A 219 13.34 40.06 -101.35
N LEU A 220 12.93 38.79 -101.41
CA LEU A 220 12.73 38.09 -102.69
C LEU A 220 11.60 38.72 -103.52
N CYS A 221 10.50 39.14 -102.89
CA CYS A 221 9.42 39.85 -103.59
C CYS A 221 9.89 41.22 -104.12
N ALA A 222 10.66 41.97 -103.33
CA ALA A 222 11.23 43.25 -103.78
C ALA A 222 12.18 43.06 -104.98
N ARG A 223 13.01 42.02 -104.98
CA ARG A 223 13.86 41.67 -106.13
C ARG A 223 13.04 41.25 -107.35
N LEU A 224 11.97 40.49 -107.16
CA LEU A 224 11.07 40.10 -108.25
C LEU A 224 10.37 41.31 -108.88
N ILE A 225 9.86 42.24 -108.06
CA ILE A 225 9.27 43.50 -108.54
C ILE A 225 10.31 44.30 -109.33
N LYS A 226 11.52 44.45 -108.80
CA LYS A 226 12.61 45.15 -109.50
C LYS A 226 12.91 44.54 -110.87
N HIS A 227 13.12 43.22 -110.93
CA HIS A 227 13.46 42.54 -112.19
C HIS A 227 12.30 42.52 -113.19
N THR A 228 11.05 42.44 -112.74
CA THR A 228 9.88 42.50 -113.63
C THR A 228 9.69 43.90 -114.21
N VAL A 229 9.84 44.96 -113.40
CA VAL A 229 9.79 46.35 -113.88
C VAL A 229 10.93 46.63 -114.86
N GLU A 230 12.16 46.24 -114.53
CA GLU A 230 13.32 46.38 -115.43
C GLU A 230 13.14 45.58 -116.72
N GLY A 231 12.60 44.36 -116.65
CA GLY A 231 12.31 43.52 -117.81
C GLY A 231 11.22 44.07 -118.72
N ILE A 232 10.15 44.63 -118.15
CA ILE A 232 9.08 45.27 -118.92
C ILE A 232 9.59 46.57 -119.56
N ARG A 233 10.34 47.39 -118.82
CA ARG A 233 10.94 48.63 -119.34
C ARG A 233 11.90 48.36 -120.49
N THR A 234 12.86 47.46 -120.31
CA THR A 234 13.81 47.09 -121.37
C THR A 234 13.12 46.49 -122.59
N ARG A 235 12.02 45.74 -122.41
CA ARG A 235 11.22 45.24 -123.53
C ARG A 235 10.47 46.35 -124.26
N LEU A 236 9.91 47.33 -123.52
CA LEU A 236 9.26 48.49 -124.10
C LEU A 236 10.24 49.41 -124.83
N ASP A 237 11.39 49.71 -124.23
CA ASP A 237 12.47 50.48 -124.85
C ASP A 237 12.94 49.80 -126.15
N ARG A 238 13.08 48.47 -126.14
CA ARG A 238 13.43 47.70 -127.33
C ARG A 238 12.37 47.82 -128.42
N ILE A 239 11.09 47.64 -128.07
CA ILE A 239 9.99 47.74 -129.05
C ILE A 239 9.89 49.18 -129.59
N TYR A 240 10.04 50.18 -128.73
CA TYR A 240 10.06 51.59 -129.13
C TYR A 240 11.19 51.88 -130.13
N LEU A 241 12.42 51.40 -129.85
CA LEU A 241 13.55 51.55 -130.77
C LEU A 241 13.36 50.76 -132.08
N GLU A 242 12.78 49.54 -132.02
CA GLU A 242 12.45 48.75 -133.22
C GLU A 242 11.36 49.44 -134.08
N VAL A 243 10.39 50.11 -133.47
CA VAL A 243 9.36 50.91 -134.17
C VAL A 243 9.98 52.17 -134.78
N LEU A 244 10.87 52.84 -134.06
CA LEU A 244 11.56 54.03 -134.57
C LEU A 244 12.43 53.70 -135.80
N ASP A 245 13.18 52.60 -135.76
CA ASP A 245 14.03 52.14 -136.89
C ASP A 245 13.21 51.74 -138.12
N ASN A 246 12.02 51.18 -137.91
CA ASN A 246 11.08 50.87 -139.00
C ASN A 246 10.41 52.13 -139.58
N SER A 247 10.09 53.13 -138.75
CA SER A 247 9.48 54.40 -139.19
C SER A 247 10.42 55.30 -139.98
N THR A 248 11.75 55.18 -139.80
CA THR A 248 12.74 55.94 -140.59
C THR A 248 12.82 55.55 -142.07
N ASN A 249 12.16 54.46 -142.49
CA ASN A 249 12.18 53.97 -143.87
C ASN A 249 10.96 54.36 -144.73
N ASP A 250 9.94 55.02 -144.16
CA ASP A 250 8.75 55.48 -144.90
C ASP A 250 8.42 56.95 -144.54
N HIS A 251 7.92 57.72 -145.50
CA HIS A 251 8.03 59.19 -145.51
C HIS A 251 7.19 59.97 -144.47
N GLY A 252 7.87 60.88 -143.75
CA GLY A 252 7.44 62.18 -143.20
C GLY A 252 5.96 62.57 -143.14
N GLU A 253 5.27 62.19 -142.06
CA GLU A 253 4.21 62.98 -141.39
C GLU A 253 3.91 62.51 -139.93
N ASP A 254 4.71 61.60 -139.34
CA ASP A 254 4.39 60.91 -138.08
C ASP A 254 4.88 61.58 -136.78
N GLY A 255 5.38 62.82 -136.85
CA GLY A 255 5.98 63.49 -135.68
C GLY A 255 5.01 63.74 -134.52
N GLN A 256 3.71 63.90 -134.81
CA GLN A 256 2.66 64.09 -133.81
C GLN A 256 2.29 62.75 -133.15
N GLU A 257 2.12 61.69 -133.95
CA GLU A 257 1.78 60.34 -133.46
C GLU A 257 2.93 59.73 -132.63
N LEU A 258 4.19 60.03 -132.98
CA LEU A 258 5.36 59.66 -132.19
C LEU A 258 5.39 60.38 -130.83
N GLY A 259 4.94 61.63 -130.76
CA GLY A 259 4.82 62.39 -129.51
C GLY A 259 3.72 61.83 -128.61
N ASP A 260 2.54 61.55 -129.18
CA ASP A 260 1.43 60.92 -128.45
C ASP A 260 1.82 59.52 -127.92
N LEU A 261 2.55 58.73 -128.71
CA LEU A 261 3.09 57.43 -128.27
C LEU A 261 4.16 57.55 -127.17
N GLN A 262 4.97 58.61 -127.20
CA GLN A 262 5.93 58.88 -126.13
C GLN A 262 5.21 59.23 -124.82
N ASP A 263 4.19 60.08 -124.87
CA ASP A 263 3.39 60.46 -123.70
C ASP A 263 2.63 59.24 -123.13
N GLU A 264 2.10 58.38 -123.99
CA GLU A 264 1.49 57.11 -123.58
C GLU A 264 2.51 56.15 -122.96
N LEU A 265 3.74 56.10 -123.49
CA LEU A 265 4.83 55.28 -122.95
C LEU A 265 5.30 55.81 -121.57
N GLU A 266 5.42 57.11 -121.40
CA GLU A 266 5.74 57.74 -120.12
C GLU A 266 4.64 57.50 -119.08
N SER A 267 3.37 57.56 -119.49
CA SER A 267 2.23 57.17 -118.66
C SER A 267 2.33 55.69 -118.26
N LEU A 268 2.62 54.79 -119.20
CA LEU A 268 2.79 53.37 -118.93
C LEU A 268 3.97 53.09 -117.98
N TYR A 269 5.07 53.81 -118.10
CA TYR A 269 6.21 53.71 -117.17
C TYR A 269 5.89 54.08 -115.73
N SER A 270 4.92 54.97 -115.53
CA SER A 270 4.42 55.33 -114.21
C SER A 270 3.52 54.23 -113.61
N GLU A 271 2.83 53.46 -114.44
CA GLU A 271 1.87 52.42 -114.02
C GLU A 271 2.52 51.04 -113.83
N ILE A 272 3.62 50.73 -114.53
CA ILE A 272 4.30 49.43 -114.47
C ILE A 272 4.74 49.07 -113.04
N LEU A 273 5.28 50.02 -112.28
CA LEU A 273 5.76 49.76 -110.91
C LEU A 273 4.59 49.44 -109.95
N PRO A 274 3.53 50.27 -109.84
CA PRO A 274 2.35 49.94 -109.04
C PRO A 274 1.71 48.59 -109.40
N VAL A 275 1.59 48.26 -110.69
CA VAL A 275 0.99 46.99 -111.14
C VAL A 275 1.89 45.80 -110.82
N ALA A 276 3.20 45.92 -111.06
CA ALA A 276 4.16 44.88 -110.69
C ALA A 276 4.17 44.64 -109.17
N GLN A 277 4.14 45.70 -108.37
CA GLN A 277 4.04 45.61 -106.92
C GLN A 277 2.75 44.89 -106.49
N MET A 278 1.59 45.33 -106.97
CA MET A 278 0.30 44.71 -106.62
C MET A 278 0.26 43.23 -107.03
N SER A 279 0.79 42.89 -108.20
CA SER A 279 0.83 41.50 -108.69
C SER A 279 1.74 40.61 -107.83
N ALA A 280 2.92 41.09 -107.45
CA ALA A 280 3.86 40.32 -106.62
C ALA A 280 3.35 40.17 -105.18
N GLU A 281 2.73 41.22 -104.64
CA GLU A 281 2.10 41.20 -103.33
C GLU A 281 0.95 40.19 -103.28
N GLN A 282 0.05 40.21 -104.27
CA GLN A 282 -1.11 39.33 -104.32
C GLN A 282 -0.76 37.87 -104.62
N GLN A 283 0.20 37.62 -105.52
CA GLN A 283 0.55 36.25 -105.93
C GLN A 283 1.48 35.54 -104.96
N PHE A 284 2.40 36.26 -104.32
CA PHE A 284 3.49 35.63 -103.56
C PHE A 284 3.57 36.09 -102.10
N LEU A 285 3.46 37.40 -101.83
CA LEU A 285 3.65 37.91 -100.46
C LEU A 285 2.49 37.55 -99.54
N GLU A 286 1.25 37.86 -99.92
CA GLU A 286 0.07 37.59 -99.08
C GLU A 286 -0.15 36.10 -98.81
N PRO A 287 -0.04 35.19 -99.80
CA PRO A 287 -0.19 33.75 -99.55
C PRO A 287 0.90 33.21 -98.63
N ALA A 288 2.16 33.64 -98.80
CA ALA A 288 3.26 33.22 -97.93
C ALA A 288 3.08 33.72 -96.49
N LEU A 289 2.67 34.98 -96.31
CA LEU A 289 2.37 35.52 -94.98
C LEU A 289 1.18 34.80 -94.33
N ARG A 290 0.16 34.43 -95.11
CA ARG A 290 -0.99 33.65 -94.61
C ARG A 290 -0.60 32.25 -94.18
N GLU A 291 0.26 31.57 -94.94
CA GLU A 291 0.78 30.25 -94.58
C GLU A 291 1.67 30.29 -93.33
N ILE A 292 2.53 31.30 -93.22
CA ILE A 292 3.34 31.51 -92.02
C ILE A 292 2.42 31.80 -90.81
N ALA A 293 1.38 32.61 -90.97
CA ALA A 293 0.43 32.92 -89.91
C ALA A 293 -0.41 31.70 -89.48
N THR A 294 -0.84 30.83 -90.41
CA THR A 294 -1.57 29.60 -90.05
C THR A 294 -0.65 28.58 -89.38
N ARG A 295 0.60 28.44 -89.84
CA ARG A 295 1.62 27.60 -89.20
C ARG A 295 1.95 28.10 -87.79
N ALA A 296 2.12 29.41 -87.61
CA ALA A 296 2.31 30.05 -86.30
C ALA A 296 1.11 29.81 -85.38
N GLY A 297 -0.13 29.99 -85.88
CA GLY A 297 -1.36 29.71 -85.13
C GLY A 297 -1.50 28.25 -84.69
N GLN A 298 -1.17 27.29 -85.55
CA GLN A 298 -1.17 25.86 -85.22
C GLN A 298 -0.07 25.49 -84.22
N GLY A 299 1.12 26.08 -84.35
CA GLY A 299 2.21 25.93 -83.38
C GLY A 299 1.81 26.46 -82.00
N GLN A 300 1.19 27.64 -81.95
CA GLN A 300 0.69 28.24 -80.72
C GLN A 300 -0.45 27.42 -80.08
N GLU A 301 -1.34 26.83 -80.88
CA GLU A 301 -2.39 25.96 -80.33
C GLU A 301 -1.79 24.69 -79.70
N ARG A 302 -0.77 24.09 -80.34
CA ARG A 302 -0.04 22.94 -79.80
C ARG A 302 0.72 23.29 -78.53
N SER A 303 1.40 24.44 -78.49
CA SER A 303 2.13 24.90 -77.30
C SER A 303 1.17 25.17 -76.14
N VAL A 304 0.03 25.85 -76.39
CA VAL A 304 -1.00 26.09 -75.37
C VAL A 304 -1.58 24.78 -74.84
N LYS A 305 -1.86 23.79 -75.70
CA LYS A 305 -2.35 22.47 -75.27
C LYS A 305 -1.30 21.72 -74.43
N ALA A 306 -0.03 21.76 -74.83
CA ALA A 306 1.04 21.11 -74.09
C ALA A 306 1.33 21.80 -72.74
N VAL A 307 1.33 23.15 -72.68
CA VAL A 307 1.47 23.89 -71.41
C VAL A 307 0.29 23.61 -70.48
N LYS A 308 -0.94 23.56 -70.99
CA LYS A 308 -2.12 23.15 -70.18
C LYS A 308 -1.94 21.74 -69.63
N TYR A 309 -1.53 20.79 -70.47
CA TYR A 309 -1.25 19.42 -70.04
C TYR A 309 -0.15 19.34 -68.97
N ILE A 310 0.96 20.06 -69.16
CA ILE A 310 2.04 20.17 -68.15
C ILE A 310 1.48 20.74 -66.84
N SER A 311 0.70 21.82 -66.90
CA SER A 311 0.08 22.43 -65.72
C SER A 311 -0.86 21.47 -64.99
N ASP A 312 -1.75 20.79 -65.73
CA ASP A 312 -2.70 19.83 -65.14
C ASP A 312 -1.96 18.64 -64.51
N CYS A 313 -0.90 18.15 -65.14
CA CYS A 313 -0.04 17.11 -64.59
C CYS A 313 0.66 17.57 -63.31
N LEU A 314 1.24 18.77 -63.27
CA LEU A 314 1.88 19.33 -62.08
C LEU A 314 0.88 19.55 -60.94
N MET A 315 -0.34 20.00 -61.25
CA MET A 315 -1.42 20.11 -60.27
C MET A 315 -1.82 18.75 -59.71
N SER A 316 -1.95 17.73 -60.58
CA SER A 316 -2.25 16.37 -60.14
C SER A 316 -1.15 15.80 -59.25
N LEU A 317 0.12 16.05 -59.59
CA LEU A 317 1.28 15.64 -58.80
C LEU A 317 1.29 16.32 -57.43
N GLY A 318 1.04 17.63 -57.37
CA GLY A 318 0.91 18.37 -56.12
C GLY A 318 -0.22 17.82 -55.23
N SER A 319 -1.40 17.56 -55.81
CA SER A 319 -2.52 16.99 -55.07
C SER A 319 -2.21 15.58 -54.52
N ARG A 320 -1.54 14.74 -55.32
CA ARG A 320 -1.10 13.40 -54.91
C ARG A 320 -0.08 13.45 -53.77
N ILE A 321 0.91 14.35 -53.85
CA ILE A 321 1.91 14.52 -52.78
C ILE A 321 1.25 14.99 -51.48
N ASN A 322 0.29 15.92 -51.55
CA ASN A 322 -0.42 16.41 -50.35
C ASN A 322 -1.22 15.29 -49.66
N VAL A 323 -2.02 14.52 -50.42
CA VAL A 323 -2.77 13.38 -49.87
C VAL A 323 -1.83 12.33 -49.26
N PHE A 324 -0.67 12.11 -49.90
CA PHE A 324 0.33 11.19 -49.37
C PHE A 324 0.96 11.71 -48.07
N LEU A 325 1.26 13.01 -48.00
CA LEU A 325 1.82 13.66 -46.81
C LEU A 325 0.86 13.52 -45.62
N GLU A 326 -0.42 13.83 -45.80
CA GLU A 326 -1.45 13.65 -44.77
C GLU A 326 -1.47 12.20 -44.24
N ARG A 327 -1.48 11.22 -45.15
CA ARG A 327 -1.47 9.80 -44.78
C ARG A 327 -0.17 9.36 -44.09
N ALA A 328 0.98 9.95 -44.47
CA ALA A 328 2.26 9.68 -43.83
C ALA A 328 2.31 10.28 -42.42
N GLU A 329 1.69 11.44 -42.19
CA GLU A 329 1.55 12.04 -40.86
C GLU A 329 0.64 11.22 -39.95
N GLU A 330 -0.50 10.74 -40.45
CA GLU A 330 -1.38 9.81 -39.75
C GLU A 330 -0.66 8.50 -39.41
N PHE A 331 0.12 7.95 -40.34
CA PHE A 331 0.93 6.76 -40.08
C PHE A 331 2.00 7.03 -39.01
N ARG A 332 2.63 8.20 -39.03
CA ARG A 332 3.62 8.61 -38.03
C ARG A 332 3.00 8.77 -36.65
N SER A 333 1.83 9.39 -36.55
CA SER A 333 1.12 9.54 -35.27
C SER A 333 0.67 8.18 -34.73
N HIS A 334 0.13 7.31 -35.58
CA HIS A 334 -0.20 5.93 -35.23
C HIS A 334 1.03 5.16 -34.73
N LYS A 335 2.17 5.28 -35.42
CA LYS A 335 3.42 4.64 -34.99
C LYS A 335 3.90 5.15 -33.63
N MET A 336 3.83 6.45 -33.39
CA MET A 336 4.21 7.04 -32.09
C MET A 336 3.30 6.55 -30.97
N ALA A 337 1.98 6.52 -31.20
CA ALA A 337 1.01 5.99 -30.24
C ALA A 337 1.26 4.50 -29.95
N LEU A 338 1.50 3.70 -30.98
CA LEU A 338 1.84 2.28 -30.83
C LEU A 338 3.15 2.09 -30.06
N GLN A 339 4.19 2.89 -30.34
CA GLN A 339 5.44 2.84 -29.60
C GLN A 339 5.26 3.21 -28.13
N TYR A 340 4.43 4.20 -27.82
CA TYR A 340 4.08 4.56 -26.44
C TYR A 340 3.35 3.42 -25.73
N VAL A 341 2.34 2.83 -26.35
CA VAL A 341 1.61 1.67 -25.80
C VAL A 341 2.54 0.47 -25.61
N LEU A 342 3.44 0.20 -26.55
CA LEU A 342 4.44 -0.88 -26.40
C LEU A 342 5.43 -0.59 -25.26
N ALA A 343 5.85 0.66 -25.08
CA ALA A 343 6.75 1.04 -24.00
C ALA A 343 6.06 0.88 -22.64
N GLU A 344 4.82 1.35 -22.52
CA GLU A 344 4.01 1.20 -21.32
C GLU A 344 3.72 -0.27 -21.01
N ALA A 345 3.34 -1.06 -22.03
CA ALA A 345 3.10 -2.49 -21.89
C ALA A 345 4.37 -3.25 -21.44
N LYS A 346 5.55 -2.87 -21.96
CA LYS A 346 6.84 -3.43 -21.51
C LYS A 346 7.18 -2.99 -20.09
N GLN A 347 6.92 -1.74 -19.73
CA GLN A 347 7.14 -1.22 -18.39
C GLN A 347 6.24 -1.93 -17.37
N GLU A 348 4.95 -2.13 -17.66
CA GLU A 348 4.02 -2.88 -16.80
C GLU A 348 4.41 -4.36 -16.67
N LEU A 349 4.98 -4.94 -17.73
CA LEU A 349 5.46 -6.32 -17.71
C LEU A 349 6.79 -6.50 -16.97
N GLU A 350 7.65 -5.47 -16.96
CA GLU A 350 8.91 -5.41 -16.22
C GLU A 350 8.71 -4.93 -14.78
N SER A 351 7.61 -4.19 -14.51
CA SER A 351 7.23 -3.72 -13.19
C SER A 351 7.05 -4.91 -12.25
N PRO A 352 7.90 -5.06 -11.24
CA PRO A 352 7.85 -6.20 -10.35
C PRO A 352 6.77 -5.97 -9.28
N GLU A 353 5.49 -6.08 -9.62
CA GLU A 353 4.48 -6.31 -8.59
C GLU A 353 4.45 -7.81 -8.22
N HIS A 354 5.16 -8.10 -7.12
CA HIS A 354 5.13 -9.31 -6.30
C HIS A 354 5.89 -10.56 -6.78
N SER A 355 7.21 -10.45 -6.83
CA SER A 355 8.09 -11.58 -6.48
C SER A 355 9.10 -11.19 -5.38
N SER A 356 8.60 -10.97 -4.17
CA SER A 356 9.43 -11.08 -2.97
C SER A 356 8.87 -12.16 -2.03
N PRO A 357 9.49 -13.35 -1.94
CA PRO A 357 9.37 -14.19 -0.76
C PRO A 357 10.39 -13.69 0.28
N ASN A 358 10.34 -12.41 0.64
CA ASN A 358 11.18 -11.92 1.72
C ASN A 358 10.52 -12.28 3.05
N LYS A 359 11.07 -13.34 3.63
CA LYS A 359 11.06 -13.65 5.06
C LYS A 359 11.16 -12.36 5.87
N THR A 360 10.02 -11.83 6.27
CA THR A 360 9.91 -10.87 7.36
C THR A 360 9.11 -11.56 8.45
N THR A 361 9.88 -12.19 9.34
CA THR A 361 9.54 -12.34 10.74
C THR A 361 8.75 -11.13 11.22
N SER A 362 7.46 -11.34 11.48
CA SER A 362 6.69 -10.48 12.37
C SER A 362 5.63 -11.33 13.10
N PRO A 363 5.32 -10.93 14.34
CA PRO A 363 5.10 -11.87 15.43
C PRO A 363 3.69 -12.43 15.41
N ILE A 364 3.60 -13.65 15.95
CA ILE A 364 2.39 -14.33 16.40
C ILE A 364 1.44 -13.31 17.05
N ARG A 365 0.40 -12.89 16.33
CA ARG A 365 -0.77 -12.26 16.92
C ARG A 365 -1.63 -13.37 17.52
N PRO A 366 -1.85 -13.42 18.84
CA PRO A 366 -2.81 -14.36 19.40
C PRO A 366 -4.22 -13.92 19.00
N ASN A 367 -4.97 -14.88 18.46
CA ASN A 367 -6.43 -14.94 18.40
C ASN A 367 -7.12 -14.03 19.43
N SER A 368 -7.76 -12.94 18.97
CA SER A 368 -8.75 -12.24 19.79
C SER A 368 -10.04 -13.07 19.82
N GLN A 369 -10.13 -13.93 20.82
CA GLN A 369 -11.38 -14.56 21.19
C GLN A 369 -12.37 -13.47 21.59
N ARG A 370 -13.33 -13.22 20.70
CA ARG A 370 -14.55 -12.47 20.96
C ARG A 370 -15.33 -13.19 22.07
N ARG A 371 -15.09 -12.80 23.33
CA ARG A 371 -15.84 -13.27 24.51
C ARG A 371 -16.93 -12.25 24.79
N ARG A 372 -18.17 -12.67 24.53
CA ARG A 372 -19.40 -11.98 24.92
C ARG A 372 -19.45 -11.91 26.45
N LYS A 373 -19.65 -10.72 27.02
CA LYS A 373 -20.26 -10.59 28.34
C LYS A 373 -21.78 -10.72 28.16
N LEU A 374 -22.36 -11.69 28.85
CA LEU A 374 -23.79 -11.80 29.10
C LEU A 374 -24.02 -11.36 30.56
N SER A 375 -25.05 -10.52 30.74
CA SER A 375 -26.01 -10.49 31.86
C SER A 375 -26.22 -9.08 32.44
N ALA A 376 -27.34 -8.46 32.06
CA ALA A 376 -28.39 -7.98 32.98
C ALA A 376 -29.42 -7.14 32.17
N THR A 377 -30.47 -7.75 31.61
CA THR A 377 -31.88 -7.81 32.08
C THR A 377 -32.73 -6.57 31.74
N GLN A 378 -33.95 -6.84 31.23
CA GLN A 378 -35.16 -5.98 31.12
C GLN A 378 -35.40 -5.15 29.82
N SER A 379 -35.86 -5.87 28.77
CA SER A 379 -37.14 -5.73 28.02
C SER A 379 -37.67 -4.37 27.50
N PRO A 380 -38.76 -4.31 26.69
CA PRO A 380 -38.71 -4.35 25.23
C PRO A 380 -39.39 -3.12 24.56
N ILE A 381 -38.97 -2.71 23.36
CA ILE A 381 -39.86 -2.12 22.34
C ILE A 381 -39.25 -2.35 20.95
N ARG A 382 -40.16 -2.52 20.01
CA ARG A 382 -40.08 -3.17 18.72
C ARG A 382 -40.22 -2.12 17.63
N THR A 383 -39.24 -1.98 16.72
CA THR A 383 -39.41 -1.48 15.34
C THR A 383 -38.26 -2.03 14.48
N ARG A 384 -38.39 -3.22 13.88
CA ARG A 384 -38.81 -3.52 12.50
C ARG A 384 -37.93 -2.89 11.38
N ASN A 385 -37.30 -3.80 10.63
CA ASN A 385 -36.86 -3.74 9.22
C ASN A 385 -35.68 -2.80 8.92
N THR A 386 -34.55 -3.26 8.37
CA THR A 386 -34.44 -3.91 7.05
C THR A 386 -33.39 -5.03 7.00
N ARG A 387 -33.89 -6.26 6.83
CA ARG A 387 -33.14 -7.38 6.27
C ARG A 387 -33.35 -7.33 4.76
N ARG A 388 -32.30 -7.10 3.97
CA ARG A 388 -32.25 -7.56 2.59
C ARG A 388 -30.99 -8.39 2.40
N ARG A 389 -31.19 -9.70 2.34
CA ARG A 389 -30.28 -10.68 1.74
C ARG A 389 -30.83 -10.96 0.34
N SER A 390 -30.00 -10.70 -0.67
CA SER A 390 -29.99 -11.32 -2.01
C SER A 390 -28.68 -10.83 -2.64
N SER A 391 -27.64 -11.65 -2.79
CA SER A 391 -27.39 -12.50 -3.97
C SER A 391 -27.83 -11.86 -5.28
N GLY A 392 -26.85 -11.44 -6.09
CA GLY A 392 -26.99 -11.25 -7.53
C GLY A 392 -27.58 -9.91 -7.96
N GLN A 393 -26.78 -8.86 -7.94
CA GLN A 393 -26.84 -7.83 -8.98
C GLN A 393 -25.46 -7.20 -9.07
N LEU A 394 -24.83 -7.33 -10.24
CA LEU A 394 -23.69 -6.54 -10.66
C LEU A 394 -24.09 -5.06 -10.54
N GLU A 395 -23.51 -4.36 -9.58
CA GLU A 395 -23.59 -2.91 -9.48
C GLU A 395 -22.28 -2.40 -10.06
N GLU A 396 -22.27 -2.26 -11.38
CA GLU A 396 -21.08 -1.99 -12.20
C GLU A 396 -20.62 -0.52 -12.13
N ASP A 397 -21.25 0.32 -11.30
CA ASP A 397 -20.92 1.75 -11.16
C ASP A 397 -20.87 2.22 -9.69
N ILE A 398 -20.22 1.47 -8.79
CA ILE A 398 -19.84 2.01 -7.47
C ILE A 398 -18.39 2.48 -7.56
N ASP A 399 -18.17 3.79 -7.41
CA ASP A 399 -16.83 4.37 -7.30
C ASP A 399 -15.98 3.58 -6.27
N PRO A 400 -14.73 3.21 -6.60
CA PRO A 400 -13.89 2.37 -5.75
C PRO A 400 -13.67 2.98 -4.35
N GLU A 401 -13.65 4.31 -4.28
CA GLU A 401 -13.55 5.08 -3.04
C GLU A 401 -14.76 4.83 -2.11
N ARG A 402 -15.97 4.74 -2.66
CA ARG A 402 -17.21 4.45 -1.90
C ARG A 402 -17.23 3.02 -1.39
N GLN A 403 -16.68 2.08 -2.15
CA GLN A 403 -16.52 0.70 -1.70
C GLN A 403 -15.51 0.60 -0.55
N LEU A 404 -14.41 1.35 -0.61
CA LEU A 404 -13.43 1.46 0.48
C LEU A 404 -14.05 2.05 1.75
N PHE A 405 -14.81 3.16 1.64
CA PHE A 405 -15.50 3.75 2.79
C PHE A 405 -16.52 2.80 3.41
N ARG A 406 -17.26 2.04 2.60
CA ARG A 406 -18.17 1.00 3.09
C ARG A 406 -17.45 -0.11 3.84
N ASN A 407 -16.29 -0.55 3.35
CA ASN A 407 -15.45 -1.54 4.03
C ASN A 407 -14.90 -1.01 5.37
N LEU A 408 -14.66 0.29 5.47
CA LEU A 408 -14.26 0.97 6.71
C LEU A 408 -15.44 1.28 7.66
N GLY A 409 -16.67 1.00 7.23
CA GLY A 409 -17.90 1.24 7.99
C GLY A 409 -18.34 2.71 8.01
N ILE A 410 -17.89 3.51 7.04
CA ILE A 410 -18.25 4.92 6.86
C ILE A 410 -19.30 4.97 5.73
N SER A 411 -20.52 5.42 6.04
CA SER A 411 -21.59 5.59 5.06
C SER A 411 -21.66 7.04 4.61
N ILE A 412 -21.25 7.33 3.37
CA ILE A 412 -21.41 8.64 2.74
C ILE A 412 -22.76 8.63 2.01
N PRO A 413 -23.71 9.53 2.35
CA PRO A 413 -24.99 9.62 1.65
C PRO A 413 -24.81 9.97 0.17
N PRO A 414 -25.62 9.41 -0.74
CA PRO A 414 -25.52 9.66 -2.18
C PRO A 414 -25.82 11.12 -2.58
N GLU A 415 -26.40 11.91 -1.69
CA GLU A 415 -26.78 13.32 -1.88
C GLU A 415 -25.67 14.32 -1.54
N ALA A 416 -24.50 13.86 -1.08
CA ALA A 416 -23.33 14.70 -0.87
C ALA A 416 -22.62 14.97 -2.22
N SER A 417 -23.28 15.69 -3.13
CA SER A 417 -22.78 16.05 -4.45
C SER A 417 -21.76 17.20 -4.44
N THR A 418 -21.28 17.61 -3.26
CA THR A 418 -20.21 18.61 -3.10
C THR A 418 -19.04 17.99 -2.34
N GLU A 419 -17.83 18.12 -2.90
CA GLU A 419 -16.57 17.62 -2.33
C GLU A 419 -16.34 18.12 -0.89
N SER A 420 -16.79 19.34 -0.61
CA SER A 420 -16.76 19.95 0.73
C SER A 420 -17.62 19.19 1.76
N ALA A 421 -18.82 18.72 1.40
CA ALA A 421 -19.67 17.96 2.32
C ALA A 421 -19.11 16.56 2.61
N CYS A 422 -18.50 15.92 1.62
CA CYS A 422 -17.79 14.65 1.80
C CYS A 422 -16.57 14.81 2.72
N SER A 423 -15.77 15.87 2.54
CA SER A 423 -14.61 16.14 3.39
C SER A 423 -15.00 16.36 4.85
N GLY A 424 -16.07 17.13 5.12
CA GLY A 424 -16.55 17.35 6.49
C GLY A 424 -17.10 16.09 7.17
N LEU A 425 -17.79 15.22 6.41
CA LEU A 425 -18.24 13.91 6.93
C LEU A 425 -17.05 13.00 7.26
N LEU A 426 -16.02 12.97 6.41
CA LEU A 426 -14.80 12.19 6.67
C LEU A 426 -14.02 12.73 7.86
N GLU A 427 -13.91 14.05 8.00
CA GLU A 427 -13.27 14.70 9.14
C GLU A 427 -14.01 14.39 10.45
N SER A 428 -15.35 14.44 10.44
CA SER A 428 -16.15 14.05 11.61
C SER A 428 -16.00 12.57 11.97
N ALA A 429 -15.91 11.68 10.96
CA ALA A 429 -15.68 10.26 11.18
C ALA A 429 -14.26 10.00 11.72
N LEU A 430 -13.28 10.78 11.28
CA LEU A 430 -11.90 10.74 11.78
C LEU A 430 -11.86 11.20 13.24
N SER A 431 -12.45 12.35 13.58
CA SER A 431 -12.50 12.85 14.96
C SER A 431 -13.24 11.89 15.90
N ASP A 432 -14.32 11.26 15.44
CA ASP A 432 -15.04 10.23 16.18
C ASP A 432 -14.20 8.98 16.44
N ARG A 433 -13.33 8.61 15.48
CA ARG A 433 -12.43 7.45 15.64
C ARG A 433 -11.26 7.78 16.56
N LEU A 434 -10.70 8.99 16.46
CA LEU A 434 -9.64 9.45 17.37
C LEU A 434 -10.15 9.57 18.80
N SER A 435 -11.32 10.17 19.03
CA SER A 435 -11.90 10.25 20.38
C SER A 435 -12.22 8.87 20.96
N LYS A 436 -12.69 7.93 20.15
CA LYS A 436 -12.85 6.52 20.57
C LYS A 436 -11.52 5.86 20.90
N LEU A 437 -10.48 6.11 20.12
CA LEU A 437 -9.14 5.58 20.38
C LEU A 437 -8.61 6.14 21.70
N GLU A 438 -8.71 7.45 21.91
CA GLU A 438 -8.31 8.11 23.16
C GLU A 438 -9.11 7.60 24.36
N GLY A 439 -10.43 7.40 24.21
CA GLY A 439 -11.27 6.78 25.23
C GLY A 439 -10.83 5.35 25.55
N HIS A 440 -10.43 4.57 24.54
CA HIS A 440 -9.89 3.23 24.74
C HIS A 440 -8.50 3.24 25.39
N THR A 441 -7.61 4.17 25.04
CA THR A 441 -6.29 4.28 25.68
C THR A 441 -6.43 4.69 27.14
N ASN A 442 -7.28 5.67 27.43
CA ASN A 442 -7.52 6.13 28.80
C ASN A 442 -8.17 5.04 29.64
N SER A 443 -9.15 4.32 29.09
CA SER A 443 -9.78 3.18 29.78
C SER A 443 -8.81 2.02 29.98
N LEU A 444 -7.94 1.72 29.01
CA LEU A 444 -6.93 0.68 29.17
C LEU A 444 -5.96 1.09 30.28
N GLN A 445 -5.43 2.32 30.22
CA GLN A 445 -4.52 2.85 31.21
C GLN A 445 -5.12 2.77 32.62
N SER A 446 -6.32 3.31 32.82
CA SER A 446 -6.98 3.32 34.13
C SER A 446 -7.25 1.92 34.67
N THR A 447 -7.65 0.97 33.79
CA THR A 447 -7.90 -0.41 34.22
C THR A 447 -6.60 -1.15 34.55
N THR A 448 -5.53 -0.90 33.81
CA THR A 448 -4.22 -1.49 34.11
C THR A 448 -3.62 -0.93 35.38
N GLU A 449 -3.66 0.39 35.58
CA GLU A 449 -3.19 1.05 36.80
C GLU A 449 -3.97 0.54 38.02
N TYR A 450 -5.30 0.44 37.91
CA TYR A 450 -6.14 -0.11 38.97
C TYR A 450 -5.76 -1.55 39.32
N LEU A 451 -5.61 -2.45 38.33
CA LEU A 451 -5.24 -3.84 38.58
C LEU A 451 -3.84 -3.97 39.18
N ILE A 452 -2.87 -3.19 38.70
CA ILE A 452 -1.51 -3.17 39.25
C ILE A 452 -1.56 -2.71 40.70
N SER A 453 -2.29 -1.63 41.01
CA SER A 453 -2.41 -1.12 42.37
C SER A 453 -3.03 -2.14 43.33
N LEU A 454 -4.07 -2.86 42.88
CA LEU A 454 -4.73 -3.90 43.67
C LEU A 454 -3.78 -5.07 43.96
N HIS A 455 -3.04 -5.53 42.96
CA HIS A 455 -2.07 -6.61 43.12
C HIS A 455 -0.88 -6.21 44.00
N LEU A 456 -0.39 -4.98 43.89
CA LEU A 456 0.70 -4.49 44.75
C LEU A 456 0.25 -4.36 46.21
N LEU A 457 -0.98 -3.91 46.45
CA LEU A 457 -1.52 -3.80 47.81
C LEU A 457 -1.75 -5.17 48.45
N ASP A 458 -2.28 -6.13 47.70
CA ASP A 458 -2.46 -7.51 48.16
C ASP A 458 -1.11 -8.20 48.42
N ALA A 459 -0.13 -8.01 47.52
CA ALA A 459 1.24 -8.50 47.72
C ALA A 459 1.89 -7.89 48.96
N HIS A 460 1.66 -6.60 49.23
CA HIS A 460 2.20 -5.96 50.42
C HIS A 460 1.54 -6.49 51.71
N ALA A 461 0.21 -6.63 51.71
CA ALA A 461 -0.53 -7.18 52.85
C ALA A 461 -0.12 -8.63 53.15
N THR A 462 0.03 -9.47 52.12
CA THR A 462 0.49 -10.85 52.29
C THR A 462 1.94 -10.95 52.76
N LEU A 463 2.84 -10.09 52.28
CA LEU A 463 4.21 -10.01 52.79
C LEU A 463 4.27 -9.56 54.25
N GLN A 464 3.40 -8.62 54.64
CA GLN A 464 3.30 -8.17 56.03
C GLN A 464 2.77 -9.29 56.92
N LEU A 465 1.72 -10.01 56.51
CA LEU A 465 1.23 -11.17 57.26
C LEU A 465 2.28 -12.29 57.39
N LEU A 466 3.05 -12.55 56.34
CA LEU A 466 4.15 -13.51 56.39
C LEU A 466 5.24 -13.04 57.35
N ARG A 467 5.61 -11.75 57.31
CA ARG A 467 6.57 -11.17 58.25
C ARG A 467 6.07 -11.28 59.69
N ASP A 468 4.81 -10.93 59.94
CA ASP A 468 4.21 -10.96 61.27
C ASP A 468 4.09 -12.40 61.80
N SER A 469 3.77 -13.36 60.93
CA SER A 469 3.77 -14.79 61.26
C SER A 469 5.17 -15.37 61.47
N LEU A 470 6.20 -14.83 60.82
CA LEU A 470 7.59 -15.25 61.03
C LEU A 470 8.16 -14.68 62.34
N LEU A 471 7.66 -13.54 62.79
CA LEU A 471 8.09 -12.86 64.02
C LEU A 471 7.19 -13.13 65.23
N SER A 472 6.05 -13.83 65.06
CA SER A 472 5.11 -14.07 66.17
C SER A 472 5.70 -14.88 67.32
N ASP A 473 6.59 -15.82 66.98
CA ASP A 473 7.13 -16.80 67.94
C ASP A 473 8.54 -16.42 68.41
N THR A 474 9.06 -15.27 67.95
CA THR A 474 10.38 -14.76 68.33
C THR A 474 10.24 -13.88 69.57
N GLN A 475 10.64 -14.39 70.75
CA GLN A 475 10.59 -13.63 72.00
C GLN A 475 11.71 -12.58 72.12
N TYR A 476 12.86 -12.84 71.48
CA TYR A 476 14.04 -11.97 71.49
C TYR A 476 14.69 -11.97 70.09
N ASN A 477 15.92 -11.45 69.96
CA ASN A 477 16.61 -11.20 68.68
C ASN A 477 16.87 -12.45 67.81
N LYS A 478 16.81 -13.66 68.40
CA LYS A 478 17.05 -14.91 67.66
C LYS A 478 15.74 -15.46 67.10
N ILE A 479 15.63 -15.51 65.77
CA ILE A 479 14.47 -16.07 65.06
C ILE A 479 14.33 -17.56 65.39
N ARG A 480 13.27 -17.92 66.12
CA ARG A 480 12.86 -19.31 66.39
C ARG A 480 11.62 -19.61 65.56
N PHE A 481 11.68 -20.69 64.78
CA PHE A 481 10.58 -21.14 63.91
C PHE A 481 9.63 -22.13 64.59
N LEU A 482 9.89 -22.46 65.85
CA LEU A 482 9.16 -23.45 66.63
C LEU A 482 8.65 -22.79 67.90
N ASP A 483 7.37 -23.01 68.16
CA ASP A 483 6.72 -22.59 69.40
C ASP A 483 7.41 -23.26 70.59
N ILE A 484 7.82 -22.44 71.55
CA ILE A 484 8.52 -22.85 72.77
C ILE A 484 7.63 -23.78 73.60
N GLU A 485 6.29 -23.61 73.55
CA GLU A 485 5.36 -24.52 74.21
C GLU A 485 5.42 -25.91 73.57
N VAL A 486 5.48 -25.99 72.24
CA VAL A 486 5.60 -27.25 71.52
C VAL A 486 6.93 -27.92 71.81
N GLU A 487 8.04 -27.19 71.78
CA GLU A 487 9.37 -27.72 72.12
C GLU A 487 9.40 -28.24 73.56
N SER A 488 8.85 -27.49 74.51
CA SER A 488 8.74 -27.93 75.91
C SER A 488 7.85 -29.16 76.07
N SER A 489 6.74 -29.25 75.33
CA SER A 489 5.84 -30.41 75.35
C SER A 489 6.51 -31.65 74.75
N VAL A 490 7.33 -31.50 73.72
CA VAL A 490 8.09 -32.60 73.11
C VAL A 490 9.16 -33.10 74.06
N THR A 491 9.94 -32.20 74.67
CA THR A 491 10.91 -32.60 75.70
C THR A 491 10.24 -33.25 76.92
N GLY A 492 9.06 -32.77 77.33
CA GLY A 492 8.24 -33.40 78.36
C GLY A 492 7.78 -34.80 77.96
N PHE A 493 7.32 -34.99 76.71
CA PHE A 493 6.97 -36.30 76.18
C PHE A 493 8.17 -37.25 76.12
N GLU A 494 9.35 -36.77 75.74
CA GLU A 494 10.59 -37.56 75.75
C GLU A 494 10.95 -38.02 77.17
N GLN A 495 10.77 -37.15 78.16
CA GLN A 495 10.95 -37.47 79.57
C GLN A 495 9.94 -38.54 80.03
N ASP A 496 8.67 -38.39 79.66
CA ASP A 496 7.61 -39.35 79.99
C ASP A 496 7.84 -40.71 79.32
N ILE A 497 8.34 -40.74 78.09
CA ILE A 497 8.72 -41.96 77.38
C ILE A 497 9.89 -42.64 78.09
N ALA A 498 10.92 -41.88 78.49
CA ALA A 498 12.04 -42.41 79.25
C ALA A 498 11.58 -42.99 80.60
N ASP A 499 10.65 -42.32 81.29
CA ASP A 499 10.05 -42.82 82.52
C ASP A 499 9.22 -44.10 82.31
N MET A 500 8.47 -44.17 81.21
CA MET A 500 7.72 -45.38 80.85
C MET A 500 8.64 -46.53 80.47
N GLN A 501 9.75 -46.26 79.79
CA GLN A 501 10.78 -47.26 79.48
C GLN A 501 11.44 -47.78 80.76
N ASN A 502 11.81 -46.90 81.69
CA ASN A 502 12.34 -47.28 83.01
C ASN A 502 11.34 -48.11 83.82
N LYS A 503 10.05 -47.74 83.80
CA LYS A 503 8.98 -48.52 84.45
C LYS A 503 8.80 -49.89 83.80
N LEU A 504 8.90 -49.99 82.46
CA LEU A 504 8.80 -51.25 81.73
C LEU A 504 9.99 -52.17 82.04
N GLU A 505 11.21 -51.63 82.12
CA GLU A 505 12.41 -52.36 82.53
C GLU A 505 12.33 -52.84 84.00
N ALA A 506 11.65 -52.09 84.87
CA ALA A 506 11.38 -52.50 86.25
C ALA A 506 10.32 -53.63 86.37
N VAL A 507 9.51 -53.88 85.34
CA VAL A 507 8.56 -55.00 85.32
C VAL A 507 9.31 -56.30 85.04
N ASN A 508 9.53 -57.08 86.10
CA ASN A 508 10.14 -58.40 86.03
C ASN A 508 9.23 -59.40 85.27
N LEU A 509 9.45 -59.54 83.96
CA LEU A 509 8.77 -60.50 83.07
C LEU A 509 8.87 -61.96 83.57
N HIS A 510 9.92 -62.29 84.33
CA HIS A 510 10.10 -63.61 84.94
C HIS A 510 9.04 -63.96 86.01
N LYS A 511 8.42 -62.97 86.69
CA LYS A 511 7.32 -63.21 87.64
C LYS A 511 5.98 -63.47 86.94
N LEU A 512 5.78 -62.92 85.73
CA LEU A 512 4.58 -63.16 84.92
C LEU A 512 4.63 -64.51 84.17
N GLN A 513 5.82 -65.05 83.92
CA GLN A 513 6.02 -66.36 83.31
C GLN A 513 5.96 -67.52 84.33
N ALA A 514 5.91 -67.23 85.63
CA ALA A 514 5.65 -68.23 86.66
C ALA A 514 4.20 -68.73 86.51
N ARG A 515 4.06 -70.04 86.24
CA ARG A 515 2.79 -70.73 86.04
C ARG A 515 1.82 -70.47 87.20
N ASN A 516 0.74 -69.74 86.91
CA ASN A 516 -0.28 -69.39 87.90
C ASN A 516 -1.24 -70.57 88.08
N VAL A 517 -1.01 -71.35 89.13
CA VAL A 517 -1.75 -72.57 89.46
C VAL A 517 -3.27 -72.34 89.52
N HIS A 518 -3.72 -71.15 89.92
CA HIS A 518 -5.15 -70.82 89.96
C HIS A 518 -5.81 -70.68 88.58
N ARG A 519 -5.04 -70.33 87.55
CA ARG A 519 -5.56 -70.27 86.18
C ARG A 519 -5.75 -71.69 85.62
N ASP A 520 -4.82 -72.59 85.92
CA ASP A 520 -4.91 -73.99 85.51
C ASP A 520 -6.08 -74.70 86.22
N ASP A 521 -6.27 -74.48 87.54
CA ASP A 521 -7.41 -75.01 88.31
C ASP A 521 -8.77 -74.50 87.80
N PHE A 522 -8.83 -73.25 87.32
CA PHE A 522 -10.05 -72.69 86.75
C PHE A 522 -10.38 -73.31 85.39
N VAL A 523 -9.36 -73.54 84.54
CA VAL A 523 -9.54 -74.16 83.23
C VAL A 523 -9.97 -75.63 83.37
N GLU A 524 -9.43 -76.39 84.33
CA GLU A 524 -9.83 -77.79 84.57
C GLU A 524 -11.27 -77.91 85.09
N ARG A 525 -11.76 -76.96 85.90
CA ARG A 525 -13.15 -76.98 86.40
C ARG A 525 -14.20 -76.71 85.32
N TRP A 526 -13.83 -76.08 84.22
CA TRP A 526 -14.73 -75.72 83.13
C TRP A 526 -14.62 -76.65 81.91
N SER A 527 -13.73 -77.65 81.95
CA SER A 527 -13.54 -78.60 80.85
C SER A 527 -14.21 -79.96 81.07
N ARG A 528 -15.21 -80.07 81.96
CA ARG A 528 -16.07 -81.26 82.11
C ARG A 528 -17.53 -80.94 81.81
#